data_AF-A0A4S1ZHS1-F1
#
_entry.id   AF-A0A4S1ZHS1-F1
#
_cell.length_a   1.000
_cell.length_b   1.000
_cell.length_c   1.000
_cell.angle_alpha   90.00
_cell.angle_beta   90.00
_cell.angle_gamma   90.00
#
_symmetry.space_group_name_H-M   'P 1'
#
loop_
_entity.id
_entity.type
_entity.pdbx_description
1 polymer ?
#
loop_
_entity_poly.entity_id
_entity_poly.type
_entity_poly.pdbx_seq_one_letter_code
_entity_poly.pdbx_strand_id
1 'polypeptide(L)'
;MNCTELCEQLVKQKDEAHVRLKDSLPYILQLSNKKIEAIERGFGSFNVNDMMLYILMCKTSFILTGQEYWIISTVDDLRECIKREREFAGISSRQLAKNVKVPMTVIDAFENRNGGLRIESFLDIINALDIEIQFE
;
A
#
# COMPACT_ATOMS: atom_id res chain seq x y z
N MET A 1 -2.25 6.02 -10.21
CA MET A 1 -2.86 6.64 -8.99
C MET A 1 -1.80 7.47 -8.26
N ASN A 2 -2.15 8.66 -7.76
CA ASN A 2 -1.26 9.49 -6.93
C ASN A 2 -1.62 9.41 -5.42
N CYS A 3 -0.80 10.03 -4.56
CA CYS A 3 -0.98 9.93 -3.11
C CYS A 3 -2.30 10.57 -2.63
N THR A 4 -2.69 11.70 -3.21
CA THR A 4 -3.96 12.37 -2.87
C THR A 4 -5.16 11.50 -3.24
N GLU A 5 -5.18 10.96 -4.46
CA GLU A 5 -6.23 10.03 -4.92
C GLU A 5 -6.33 8.79 -4.02
N LEU A 6 -5.20 8.20 -3.65
CA LEU A 6 -5.16 7.06 -2.72
C LEU A 6 -5.77 7.44 -1.36
N CYS A 7 -5.38 8.58 -0.79
CA CYS A 7 -5.88 9.03 0.50
C CYS A 7 -7.38 9.28 0.49
N GLU A 8 -7.90 9.90 -0.58
CA GLU A 8 -9.34 10.11 -0.77
C GLU A 8 -10.11 8.77 -0.81
N GLN A 9 -9.59 7.77 -1.52
CA GLN A 9 -10.19 6.43 -1.53
C GLN A 9 -10.16 5.78 -0.13
N LEU A 10 -9.05 5.89 0.59
CA LEU A 10 -8.95 5.36 1.96
C LEU A 10 -9.95 6.03 2.91
N VAL A 11 -10.12 7.35 2.82
CA VAL A 11 -11.12 8.08 3.63
C VAL A 11 -12.53 7.61 3.29
N LYS A 12 -12.85 7.49 2.00
CA LYS A 12 -14.15 6.97 1.54
C LYS A 12 -14.44 5.58 2.12
N GLN A 13 -13.46 4.68 2.05
CA GLN A 13 -13.55 3.33 2.62
C GLN A 13 -13.83 3.34 4.12
N LYS A 14 -13.17 4.22 4.88
CA LYS A 14 -13.46 4.40 6.32
C LYS A 14 -14.88 4.93 6.54
N ASP A 15 -15.32 5.90 5.76
CA ASP A 15 -16.65 6.53 5.94
C ASP A 15 -17.80 5.57 5.60
N GLU A 16 -17.56 4.63 4.68
CA GLU A 16 -18.51 3.56 4.30
C GLU A 16 -18.43 2.33 5.23
N ALA A 17 -17.36 2.21 6.03
CA ALA A 17 -17.12 1.06 6.89
C ALA A 17 -18.06 1.03 8.11
N HIS A 18 -18.81 -0.06 8.24
CA HIS A 18 -19.71 -0.31 9.38
C HIS A 18 -19.06 -1.28 10.38
N VAL A 19 -18.00 -0.85 11.05
CA VAL A 19 -17.19 -1.69 11.96
C VAL A 19 -17.46 -1.35 13.42
N ARG A 20 -17.55 -2.38 14.27
CA ARG A 20 -17.66 -2.17 15.71
C ARG A 20 -16.33 -1.65 16.25
N LEU A 21 -16.37 -0.63 17.10
CA LEU A 21 -15.16 -0.03 17.69
C LEU A 21 -14.17 -1.04 18.27
N LYS A 22 -14.67 -2.09 18.95
CA LYS A 22 -13.82 -3.15 19.52
C LYS A 22 -12.97 -3.91 18.49
N ASP A 23 -13.44 -4.01 17.25
CA ASP A 23 -12.77 -4.72 16.17
C ASP A 23 -11.75 -3.81 15.48
N SER A 24 -11.96 -2.49 15.50
CA SER A 24 -11.03 -1.46 14.97
C SER A 24 -9.95 -1.04 15.97
N LEU A 25 -10.25 -1.10 17.28
CA LEU A 25 -9.39 -0.62 18.36
C LEU A 25 -7.94 -1.13 18.30
N PRO A 26 -7.66 -2.42 18.05
CA PRO A 26 -6.28 -2.92 17.98
C PRO A 26 -5.45 -2.23 16.90
N TYR A 27 -6.07 -1.84 15.79
CA TYR A 27 -5.40 -1.16 14.68
C TYR A 27 -5.25 0.34 14.95
N ILE A 28 -6.28 0.99 15.49
CA ILE A 28 -6.24 2.39 15.94
C ILE A 28 -5.10 2.60 16.94
N LEU A 29 -4.90 1.69 17.89
CA LEU A 29 -3.84 1.84 18.89
C LEU A 29 -2.42 1.74 18.29
N GLN A 30 -2.27 1.00 17.20
CA GLN A 30 -1.01 0.91 16.45
C GLN A 30 -0.82 2.12 15.51
N LEU A 31 -1.92 2.64 14.97
CA LEU A 31 -2.00 3.87 14.20
C LEU A 31 -2.14 5.08 15.13
N SER A 32 -1.03 5.69 15.55
CA SER A 32 -1.10 6.96 16.30
C SER A 32 -2.00 7.98 15.59
N ASN A 33 -2.73 8.83 16.33
CA ASN A 33 -3.63 9.86 15.75
C ASN A 33 -2.95 10.70 14.65
N LYS A 34 -1.67 11.02 14.82
CA LYS A 34 -0.87 11.75 13.82
C LYS A 34 -0.78 11.02 12.47
N LYS A 35 -0.71 9.69 12.47
CA LYS A 35 -0.68 8.86 11.25
C LYS A 35 -2.04 8.78 10.59
N ILE A 36 -3.10 8.65 11.40
CA ILE A 36 -4.48 8.70 10.91
C ILE A 36 -4.71 10.05 10.22
N GLU A 37 -4.39 11.15 10.87
CA GLU A 37 -4.49 12.49 10.28
C GLU A 37 -3.64 12.66 9.00
N ALA A 38 -2.45 12.05 8.96
CA ALA A 38 -1.58 12.12 7.78
C ALA A 38 -2.20 11.41 6.57
N ILE A 39 -2.83 10.24 6.80
CA ILE A 39 -3.56 9.50 5.77
C ILE A 39 -4.80 10.30 5.36
N GLU A 40 -5.64 10.72 6.31
CA GLU A 40 -6.92 11.37 6.01
C GLU A 40 -6.77 12.73 5.30
N ARG A 41 -5.69 13.47 5.58
CA ARG A 41 -5.42 14.76 4.94
C ARG A 41 -4.55 14.65 3.69
N GLY A 42 -4.04 13.46 3.36
CA GLY A 42 -3.04 13.28 2.31
C GLY A 42 -1.78 14.12 2.50
N PHE A 43 -1.42 14.41 3.75
CA PHE A 43 -0.32 15.31 4.09
C PHE A 43 0.56 14.75 5.20
N GLY A 44 1.88 14.79 4.99
CA GLY A 44 2.85 14.17 5.89
C GLY A 44 3.34 12.82 5.37
N SER A 45 4.30 12.21 6.09
CA SER A 45 4.92 10.94 5.67
C SER A 45 4.31 9.77 6.44
N PHE A 46 3.79 8.80 5.69
CA PHE A 46 3.37 7.49 6.18
C PHE A 46 3.87 6.39 5.24
N ASN A 47 3.83 5.15 5.70
CA ASN A 47 4.32 4.00 4.95
C ASN A 47 3.20 2.99 4.65
N VAL A 48 3.53 1.99 3.83
CA VAL A 48 2.61 0.92 3.44
C VAL A 48 2.03 0.18 4.65
N ASN A 49 2.79 -0.06 5.72
CA ASN A 49 2.25 -0.71 6.91
C ASN A 49 1.18 0.16 7.59
N ASP A 50 1.39 1.48 7.62
CA ASP A 50 0.39 2.41 8.16
C ASP A 50 -0.90 2.38 7.31
N MET A 51 -0.77 2.38 5.98
CA MET A 51 -1.90 2.20 5.06
C MET A 51 -2.63 0.88 5.31
N MET A 52 -1.90 -0.23 5.41
CA MET A 52 -2.50 -1.55 5.65
C MET A 52 -3.23 -1.62 6.99
N LEU A 53 -2.66 -1.04 8.06
CA LEU A 53 -3.34 -0.95 9.34
C LEU A 53 -4.64 -0.14 9.24
N TYR A 54 -4.67 0.90 8.40
CA TYR A 54 -5.83 1.76 8.23
C TYR A 54 -6.96 1.03 7.47
N ILE A 55 -6.60 0.24 6.48
CA ILE A 55 -7.52 -0.64 5.75
C ILE A 55 -8.08 -1.72 6.70
N LEU A 56 -7.22 -2.35 7.51
CA LEU A 56 -7.63 -3.38 8.48
C LEU A 56 -8.52 -2.82 9.60
N MET A 57 -8.28 -1.58 10.02
CA MET A 57 -9.15 -0.83 10.95
C MET A 57 -10.59 -0.75 10.41
N CYS A 58 -10.74 -0.63 9.09
CA CYS A 58 -12.01 -0.57 8.39
C CYS A 58 -12.58 -1.95 8.02
N LYS A 59 -11.91 -3.06 8.43
CA LYS A 59 -12.29 -4.44 8.09
C LYS A 59 -12.47 -4.68 6.58
N THR A 60 -11.74 -3.91 5.76
CA THR A 60 -11.81 -4.01 4.29
C THR A 60 -10.52 -4.60 3.72
N SER A 61 -10.53 -4.84 2.41
CA SER A 61 -9.39 -5.24 1.58
C SER A 61 -9.40 -4.38 0.31
N PHE A 62 -8.36 -4.50 -0.50
CA PHE A 62 -8.33 -3.87 -1.81
C PHE A 62 -7.70 -4.82 -2.81
N ILE A 63 -7.89 -4.50 -4.07
CA ILE A 63 -7.45 -5.29 -5.20
C ILE A 63 -6.27 -4.57 -5.85
N LEU A 64 -5.26 -5.34 -6.23
CA LEU A 64 -4.28 -4.94 -7.21
C LEU A 64 -4.49 -5.73 -8.50
N THR A 65 -4.58 -5.01 -9.61
CA THR A 65 -4.75 -5.60 -10.95
C THR A 65 -3.58 -5.20 -11.83
N GLY A 66 -2.75 -6.17 -12.19
CA GLY A 66 -1.70 -6.05 -13.19
C GLY A 66 -1.94 -7.09 -14.29
N GLN A 67 -0.96 -7.98 -14.48
CA GLN A 67 -1.16 -9.21 -15.26
C GLN A 67 -2.08 -10.19 -14.54
N GLU A 68 -2.01 -10.23 -13.20
CA GLU A 68 -2.88 -11.03 -12.36
C GLU A 68 -3.79 -10.17 -11.47
N TYR A 69 -4.82 -10.81 -10.93
CA TYR A 69 -5.77 -10.21 -9.98
C TYR A 69 -5.41 -10.66 -8.57
N TRP A 70 -5.13 -9.69 -7.68
CA TRP A 70 -4.69 -9.95 -6.32
C TRP A 70 -5.61 -9.29 -5.29
N ILE A 71 -6.20 -10.09 -4.40
CA ILE A 71 -6.87 -9.57 -3.21
C ILE A 71 -5.82 -9.35 -2.12
N ILE A 72 -5.61 -8.10 -1.73
CA ILE A 72 -4.61 -7.72 -0.73
C ILE A 72 -5.29 -7.57 0.63
N SER A 73 -5.00 -8.52 1.53
CA SER A 73 -5.48 -8.50 2.92
C SER A 73 -4.34 -8.28 3.92
N THR A 74 -3.09 -8.48 3.50
CA THR A 74 -1.89 -8.33 4.33
C THR A 74 -0.77 -7.62 3.57
N VAL A 75 0.23 -7.12 4.31
CA VAL A 75 1.46 -6.57 3.70
C VAL A 75 2.21 -7.64 2.92
N ASP A 76 2.13 -8.91 3.32
CA ASP A 76 2.83 -10.00 2.63
C ASP A 76 2.18 -10.33 1.27
N ASP A 77 0.86 -10.24 1.16
CA ASP A 77 0.16 -10.36 -0.13
C ASP A 77 0.62 -9.25 -1.09
N LEU A 78 0.73 -8.02 -0.56
CA LEU A 78 1.20 -6.87 -1.32
C LEU A 78 2.64 -7.03 -1.83
N ARG A 79 3.54 -7.55 -0.97
CA ARG A 79 4.93 -7.80 -1.33
C ARG A 79 5.05 -8.87 -2.41
N GLU A 80 4.32 -9.97 -2.28
CA GLU A 80 4.32 -11.04 -3.26
C GLU A 80 3.74 -10.56 -4.60
N CYS A 81 2.64 -9.80 -4.57
CA CYS A 81 2.04 -9.21 -5.77
C CYS A 81 3.06 -8.34 -6.53
N ILE A 82 3.68 -7.35 -5.87
CA ILE A 82 4.67 -6.47 -6.52
C ILE A 82 5.82 -7.28 -7.12
N LYS A 83 6.34 -8.26 -6.37
CA LYS A 83 7.44 -9.10 -6.83
C LYS A 83 7.03 -9.92 -8.06
N ARG A 84 5.85 -10.53 -8.05
CA ARG A 84 5.31 -11.35 -9.13
C ARG A 84 5.06 -10.54 -10.39
N GLU A 85 4.39 -9.41 -10.28
CA GLU A 85 4.12 -8.52 -11.41
C GLU A 85 5.42 -7.99 -12.04
N ARG A 86 6.41 -7.64 -11.19
CA ARG A 86 7.75 -7.27 -11.65
C ARG A 86 8.43 -8.42 -12.42
N GLU A 87 8.36 -9.64 -11.91
CA GLU A 87 8.94 -10.83 -12.54
C GLU A 87 8.22 -11.18 -13.85
N PHE A 88 6.90 -11.06 -13.92
CA PHE A 88 6.10 -11.24 -15.14
C PHE A 88 6.46 -10.23 -16.23
N ALA A 89 6.67 -8.97 -15.85
CA ALA A 89 7.15 -7.94 -16.77
C ALA A 89 8.62 -8.16 -17.23
N GLY A 90 9.33 -9.14 -16.67
CA GLY A 90 10.74 -9.41 -16.98
C GLY A 90 11.68 -8.30 -16.47
N ILE A 91 11.25 -7.51 -15.48
CA ILE A 91 11.98 -6.36 -14.97
C ILE A 91 12.81 -6.78 -13.76
N SER A 92 14.13 -6.53 -13.78
CA SER A 92 14.95 -6.70 -12.58
C SER A 92 14.72 -5.58 -11.57
N SER A 93 14.92 -5.82 -10.27
CA SER A 93 14.85 -4.78 -9.23
C SER A 93 15.73 -3.56 -9.55
N ARG A 94 16.88 -3.80 -10.20
CA ARG A 94 17.79 -2.74 -10.66
C ARG A 94 17.16 -1.87 -11.76
N GLN A 95 16.45 -2.47 -12.72
CA GLN A 95 15.75 -1.72 -13.77
C GLN A 95 14.59 -0.94 -13.17
N LEU A 96 13.78 -1.56 -12.30
CA LEU A 96 12.69 -0.88 -11.61
C LEU A 96 13.21 0.33 -10.81
N ALA A 97 14.27 0.15 -10.02
CA ALA A 97 14.90 1.23 -9.24
C ALA A 97 15.28 2.45 -10.10
N LYS A 98 15.77 2.23 -11.33
CA LYS A 98 16.10 3.30 -12.27
C LYS A 98 14.86 4.04 -12.75
N ASN A 99 13.75 3.34 -12.95
CA ASN A 99 12.49 3.92 -13.42
C ASN A 99 11.82 4.77 -12.33
N VAL A 100 11.84 4.32 -11.07
CA VAL A 100 11.05 4.91 -9.98
C VAL A 100 11.83 5.79 -9.02
N LYS A 101 13.13 6.02 -9.24
CA LYS A 101 14.03 6.76 -8.32
C LYS A 101 14.02 6.23 -6.87
N VAL A 102 13.54 5.00 -6.65
CA VAL A 102 13.61 4.29 -5.37
C VAL A 102 14.88 3.44 -5.35
N PRO A 103 15.69 3.48 -4.27
CA PRO A 103 16.90 2.66 -4.20
C PRO A 103 16.59 1.16 -4.34
N MET A 104 17.38 0.46 -5.15
CA MET A 104 17.24 -0.99 -5.37
C MET A 104 17.20 -1.77 -4.04
N THR A 105 18.03 -1.38 -3.06
CA THR A 105 18.08 -2.02 -1.74
C THR A 105 16.77 -1.89 -0.97
N VAL A 106 16.00 -0.81 -1.18
CA VAL A 106 14.69 -0.62 -0.55
C VAL A 106 13.65 -1.51 -1.21
N ILE A 107 13.65 -1.61 -2.54
CA ILE A 107 12.79 -2.52 -3.29
C ILE A 107 13.06 -3.97 -2.86
N ASP A 108 14.32 -4.39 -2.91
CA ASP A 108 14.71 -5.75 -2.52
C ASP A 108 14.39 -6.04 -1.06
N ALA A 109 14.62 -5.09 -0.14
CA ALA A 109 14.27 -5.28 1.26
C ALA A 109 12.76 -5.41 1.46
N PHE A 110 11.95 -4.64 0.73
CA PHE A 110 10.49 -4.74 0.81
C PHE A 110 9.98 -6.08 0.28
N GLU A 111 10.40 -6.48 -0.93
CA GLU A 111 10.02 -7.75 -1.55
C GLU A 111 10.45 -8.97 -0.71
N ASN A 112 11.61 -8.88 -0.04
CA ASN A 112 12.13 -9.94 0.81
C ASN A 112 11.72 -9.81 2.29
N ARG A 113 10.67 -9.04 2.61
CA ARG A 113 10.08 -8.90 3.96
C ARG A 113 11.03 -8.33 5.03
N ASN A 114 12.11 -7.68 4.62
CA ASN A 114 13.15 -7.12 5.50
C ASN A 114 13.02 -5.59 5.68
N GLY A 115 11.99 -4.97 5.11
CA GLY A 115 11.82 -3.52 5.14
C GLY A 115 10.37 -3.06 4.98
N GLY A 116 10.16 -1.78 5.28
CA GLY A 116 8.95 -1.03 4.95
C GLY A 116 9.18 -0.13 3.74
N LEU A 117 8.09 0.33 3.14
CA LEU A 117 8.10 1.17 1.95
C LEU A 117 7.27 2.43 2.21
N ARG A 118 7.83 3.60 1.92
CA ARG A 118 7.08 4.86 1.98
C ARG A 118 5.97 4.85 0.93
N ILE A 119 4.87 5.53 1.20
CA ILE A 119 3.71 5.45 0.31
C ILE A 119 3.99 6.03 -1.08
N GLU A 120 4.82 7.07 -1.18
CA GLU A 120 5.20 7.67 -2.45
C GLU A 120 6.04 6.68 -3.28
N SER A 121 7.03 6.03 -2.64
CA SER A 121 7.84 4.99 -3.29
C SER A 121 7.01 3.78 -3.69
N PHE A 122 6.01 3.41 -2.88
CA PHE A 122 5.04 2.39 -3.25
C PHE A 122 4.31 2.79 -4.52
N LEU A 123 3.66 3.95 -4.53
CA LEU A 123 2.91 4.46 -5.68
C LEU A 123 3.76 4.56 -6.94
N ASP A 124 5.01 5.03 -6.83
CA ASP A 124 5.93 5.05 -7.97
C ASP A 124 6.17 3.64 -8.53
N ILE A 125 6.34 2.63 -7.66
CA ILE A 125 6.56 1.22 -8.05
C ILE A 125 5.34 0.63 -8.75
N ILE A 126 4.16 0.70 -8.15
CA ILE A 126 2.93 0.13 -8.75
C ILE A 126 2.58 0.85 -10.06
N ASN A 127 2.73 2.19 -10.15
CA ASN A 127 2.54 2.90 -11.41
C ASN A 127 3.56 2.48 -12.49
N ALA A 128 4.82 2.25 -12.12
CA ALA A 128 5.85 1.80 -13.08
C ALA A 128 5.69 0.34 -13.53
N LEU A 129 4.97 -0.46 -12.75
CA LEU A 129 4.60 -1.84 -13.09
C LEU A 129 3.21 -1.92 -13.76
N ASP A 130 2.58 -0.78 -14.03
CA ASP A 130 1.23 -0.69 -14.63
C ASP A 130 0.17 -1.47 -13.83
N ILE A 131 0.27 -1.40 -12.50
CA ILE A 131 -0.65 -2.05 -11.57
C ILE A 131 -1.71 -1.04 -11.11
N GLU A 132 -2.98 -1.37 -11.32
CA GLU A 132 -4.11 -0.59 -10.83
C GLU A 132 -4.48 -0.96 -9.40
N ILE A 133 -4.80 0.04 -8.58
CA ILE A 133 -5.39 -0.15 -7.24
C ILE A 133 -6.90 0.06 -7.34
N GLN A 134 -7.67 -0.89 -6.84
CA GLN A 134 -9.13 -0.81 -6.77
C GLN A 134 -9.59 -1.15 -5.35
N PHE A 135 -10.45 -0.30 -4.78
CA PHE A 135 -11.09 -0.55 -3.48
C PHE A 135 -12.52 -1.02 -3.70
N GLU A 136 -12.95 -2.06 -3.00
CA GLU A 136 -14.32 -2.60 -3.04
C GLU A 136 -15.26 -1.87 -2.08
#